data_AF-A0A3D2H8Q0-F1
#
_entry.id   AF-A0A3D2H8Q0-F1
#
_cell.length_a   1.000
_cell.length_b   1.000
_cell.length_c   1.000
_cell.angle_alpha   90.00
_cell.angle_beta   90.00
_cell.angle_gamma   90.00
#
_symmetry.space_group_name_H-M   'P 1'
#
loop_
_entity.id
_entity.type
_entity.pdbx_description
1 polymer ?
#
loop_
_entity_poly.entity_id
_entity_poly.type
_entity_poly.pdbx_seq_one_letter_code
_entity_poly.pdbx_strand_id
1 'polypeptide(L)'
;MGEALLVGRKLHKSDNKFSEWCKDHGFGDMKRDTRADSLWLASNWNSGIASLDTEITHPTNIRAGHRELVQKLMLPEDLRDLKVSEKPTVTLDQRSAERLAKVINRANSGDGGSETAKRHVESIAKKHGVSSEELREVVSHADPAQVLVT
;
A
#
# COMPACT_ATOMS: atom_id res chain seq x y z
N MET A 1 -17.16 4.58 -27.26
CA MET A 1 -17.83 4.56 -25.94
C MET A 1 -17.20 5.54 -24.95
N GLY A 2 -15.91 5.42 -24.63
CA GLY A 2 -15.25 6.31 -23.65
C GLY A 2 -15.24 7.80 -24.02
N GLU A 3 -15.13 8.16 -25.31
CA GLU A 3 -15.22 9.56 -25.75
C GLU A 3 -16.59 10.19 -25.50
N ALA A 4 -17.67 9.45 -25.74
CA ALA A 4 -19.03 9.91 -25.42
C ALA A 4 -19.20 10.11 -23.91
N LEU A 5 -18.62 9.24 -23.08
CA LEU A 5 -18.60 9.42 -21.63
C LEU A 5 -17.80 10.68 -21.22
N LEU A 6 -16.71 11.03 -21.92
CA LEU A 6 -15.97 12.26 -21.66
C LEU A 6 -16.81 13.51 -21.91
N VAL A 7 -17.65 13.51 -22.94
CA VAL A 7 -18.62 14.59 -23.20
C VAL A 7 -19.61 14.70 -22.05
N GLY A 8 -20.25 13.59 -21.67
CA GLY A 8 -21.18 13.57 -20.53
C GLY A 8 -20.53 14.05 -19.22
N ARG A 9 -19.27 13.67 -18.97
CA ARG A 9 -18.53 14.08 -17.77
C ARG A 9 -18.19 15.57 -17.76
N LYS A 10 -17.94 16.19 -18.92
CA LYS A 10 -17.74 17.64 -19.03
C LYS A 10 -19.02 18.42 -18.72
N LEU A 11 -20.17 17.90 -19.15
CA LEU A 11 -21.49 18.51 -18.91
C LEU A 11 -21.94 18.33 -17.46
N HIS A 12 -21.60 17.21 -16.82
CA HIS A 12 -22.08 16.86 -15.47
C HIS A 12 -20.91 16.49 -14.54
N LYS A 13 -20.45 17.48 -13.75
CA LYS A 13 -19.37 17.28 -12.76
C LYS A 13 -19.79 16.39 -11.57
N SER A 14 -21.07 16.40 -11.21
CA SER A 14 -21.62 15.54 -10.14
C SER A 14 -21.79 14.11 -10.63
N ASP A 15 -21.38 13.14 -9.81
CA ASP A 15 -21.42 11.72 -10.17
C ASP A 15 -22.86 11.20 -10.35
N ASN A 16 -23.80 11.71 -9.55
CA ASN A 16 -25.22 11.34 -9.64
C ASN A 16 -25.83 11.81 -10.97
N LYS A 17 -25.65 13.09 -11.32
CA LYS A 17 -26.14 13.65 -12.58
C LYS A 17 -25.48 13.00 -13.80
N PHE A 18 -24.20 12.68 -13.70
CA PHE A 18 -23.50 11.93 -14.74
C PHE A 18 -24.07 10.50 -14.88
N SER A 19 -24.43 9.86 -13.77
CA SER A 19 -25.06 8.54 -13.79
C SER A 19 -26.44 8.55 -14.43
N GLU A 20 -27.25 9.57 -14.18
CA GLU A 20 -28.54 9.79 -14.85
C GLU A 20 -28.34 10.02 -16.34
N TRP A 21 -27.41 10.92 -16.71
CA TRP A 21 -27.06 11.17 -18.10
C TRP A 21 -26.65 9.88 -18.85
N CYS A 22 -25.86 9.01 -18.20
CA CYS A 22 -25.51 7.70 -18.75
C CYS A 22 -26.75 6.85 -19.07
N LYS A 23 -27.74 6.81 -18.17
CA LYS A 23 -28.99 6.06 -18.37
C LYS A 23 -29.78 6.62 -19.55
N ASP A 24 -29.91 7.94 -19.62
CA ASP A 24 -30.66 8.64 -20.67
C ASP A 24 -30.05 8.47 -22.07
N HIS A 25 -28.73 8.29 -22.14
CA HIS A 25 -28.00 8.17 -23.41
C HIS A 25 -27.72 6.70 -23.80
N GLY A 26 -28.47 5.75 -23.24
CA GLY A 26 -28.40 4.34 -23.62
C GLY A 26 -27.19 3.58 -23.08
N PHE A 27 -26.43 4.16 -22.15
CA PHE A 27 -25.34 3.47 -21.45
C PHE A 27 -25.84 2.59 -20.28
N GLY A 28 -27.13 2.64 -19.96
CA GLY A 28 -27.78 1.78 -18.98
C GLY A 28 -27.25 1.97 -17.55
N ASP A 29 -27.40 0.93 -16.72
CA ASP A 29 -26.93 0.92 -15.33
C ASP A 29 -25.46 0.49 -15.24
N MET A 30 -24.60 1.19 -15.98
CA MET A 30 -23.18 0.87 -16.00
C MET A 30 -22.55 1.11 -14.63
N LYS A 31 -21.86 0.08 -14.13
CA LYS A 31 -21.12 0.13 -12.88
C LYS A 31 -20.17 1.33 -12.88
N ARG A 32 -20.05 1.97 -11.72
CA ARG A 32 -19.21 3.17 -11.52
C ARG A 32 -17.77 2.94 -11.96
N ASP A 33 -17.22 1.77 -11.65
CA ASP A 33 -15.84 1.43 -11.99
C ASP A 33 -15.65 1.28 -13.50
N THR A 34 -16.58 0.61 -14.18
CA THR A 34 -16.57 0.47 -15.65
C THR A 34 -16.64 1.84 -16.34
N ARG A 35 -17.43 2.79 -15.80
CA ARG A 35 -17.47 4.18 -16.30
C ARG A 35 -16.13 4.87 -16.12
N ALA A 36 -15.53 4.77 -14.94
CA ALA A 36 -14.24 5.37 -14.64
C ALA A 36 -13.12 4.81 -15.52
N ASP A 37 -13.09 3.49 -15.73
CA ASP A 37 -12.10 2.83 -16.57
C ASP A 37 -12.28 3.15 -18.05
N SER A 38 -13.52 3.28 -18.51
CA SER A 38 -13.81 3.69 -19.89
C SER A 38 -13.39 5.14 -20.17
N LEU A 39 -13.60 6.04 -19.19
CA LEU A 39 -13.13 7.43 -19.26
C LEU A 39 -11.60 7.49 -19.25
N TRP A 40 -10.96 6.70 -18.40
CA TRP A 40 -9.52 6.57 -18.34
C TRP A 40 -8.98 6.07 -19.69
N LEU A 41 -9.56 4.99 -20.24
CA LEU A 41 -9.14 4.41 -21.52
C LEU A 41 -9.20 5.43 -22.65
N ALA A 42 -10.30 6.17 -22.78
CA ALA A 42 -10.42 7.20 -23.82
C ALA A 42 -9.40 8.34 -23.65
N SER A 43 -9.06 8.69 -22.40
CA SER A 43 -8.07 9.74 -22.13
C SER A 43 -6.63 9.28 -22.36
N ASN A 44 -6.37 7.97 -22.31
CA ASN A 44 -5.04 7.36 -22.36
C ASN A 44 -4.85 6.48 -23.59
N TRP A 45 -5.76 6.51 -24.56
CA TRP A 45 -5.68 5.64 -25.74
C TRP A 45 -4.33 5.75 -26.47
N ASN A 46 -3.78 6.97 -26.55
CA ASN A 46 -2.52 7.25 -27.22
C ASN A 46 -1.26 6.95 -26.38
N SER A 47 -1.39 6.58 -25.09
CA SER A 47 -0.24 6.39 -24.19
C SER A 47 0.42 5.01 -24.30
N GLY A 48 0.36 4.37 -25.48
CA GLY A 48 0.92 3.03 -25.67
C GLY A 48 -0.02 1.89 -25.26
N ILE A 49 -1.32 2.16 -25.07
CA ILE A 49 -2.33 1.11 -24.88
C ILE A 49 -2.39 0.15 -26.09
N ALA A 50 -1.97 0.61 -27.28
CA ALA A 50 -1.87 -0.21 -28.48
C ALA A 50 -0.89 -1.40 -28.38
N SER A 51 0.04 -1.39 -27.43
CA SER A 51 0.94 -2.54 -27.19
C SER A 51 0.38 -3.55 -26.19
N LEU A 52 -0.81 -3.31 -25.63
CA LEU A 52 -1.51 -4.30 -24.82
C LEU A 52 -2.10 -5.38 -25.72
N ASP A 53 -2.18 -6.60 -25.17
CA ASP A 53 -2.73 -7.75 -25.86
C ASP A 53 -4.13 -7.46 -26.42
N THR A 54 -4.32 -7.73 -27.71
CA THR A 54 -5.55 -7.49 -28.46
C THR A 54 -6.73 -8.34 -27.97
N GLU A 55 -6.47 -9.38 -27.18
CA GLU A 55 -7.52 -10.19 -26.56
C GLU A 55 -8.22 -9.48 -25.39
N ILE A 56 -7.61 -8.43 -24.82
CA ILE A 56 -8.18 -7.67 -23.72
C ILE A 56 -9.12 -6.58 -24.26
N THR A 57 -10.42 -6.87 -24.25
CA THR A 57 -11.45 -5.95 -24.77
C THR A 57 -12.16 -5.13 -23.69
N HIS A 58 -12.08 -5.54 -22.42
CA HIS A 58 -12.79 -4.86 -21.32
C HIS A 58 -11.94 -3.72 -20.72
N PRO A 59 -12.48 -2.48 -20.59
CA PRO A 59 -11.71 -1.31 -20.12
C PRO A 59 -10.99 -1.50 -18.78
N THR A 60 -11.60 -2.20 -17.83
CA THR A 60 -10.99 -2.51 -16.53
C THR A 60 -9.73 -3.35 -16.68
N ASN A 61 -9.76 -4.35 -17.56
CA ASN A 61 -8.62 -5.25 -17.78
C ASN A 61 -7.50 -4.53 -18.55
N ILE A 62 -7.87 -3.66 -19.51
CA ILE A 62 -6.90 -2.82 -20.23
C ILE A 62 -6.16 -1.90 -19.25
N ARG A 63 -6.89 -1.28 -18.31
CA ARG A 63 -6.29 -0.43 -17.29
C ARG A 63 -5.38 -1.20 -16.32
N ALA A 64 -5.78 -2.42 -15.95
CA ALA A 64 -4.95 -3.30 -15.13
C ALA A 64 -3.64 -3.66 -15.86
N GLY A 65 -3.73 -4.15 -17.11
CA GLY A 65 -2.56 -4.49 -17.92
C GLY A 65 -1.63 -3.30 -18.17
N HIS A 66 -2.18 -2.09 -18.39
CA HIS A 66 -1.36 -0.89 -18.51
C HIS A 66 -0.57 -0.59 -17.23
N ARG A 67 -1.17 -0.77 -16.04
CA ARG A 67 -0.46 -0.58 -14.77
C ARG A 67 0.70 -1.57 -14.61
N GLU A 68 0.47 -2.83 -14.96
CA GLU A 68 1.49 -3.88 -14.92
C GLU A 68 2.65 -3.56 -15.88
N LEU A 69 2.36 -3.10 -17.09
CA LEU A 69 3.39 -2.66 -18.04
C LEU A 69 4.20 -1.49 -17.49
N VAL A 70 3.56 -0.45 -16.96
CA VAL A 70 4.26 0.69 -16.37
C VAL A 70 5.12 0.26 -15.18
N GLN A 71 4.60 -0.60 -14.31
CA GLN A 71 5.37 -1.13 -13.18
C GLN A 71 6.59 -1.92 -13.64
N LYS A 72 6.43 -2.77 -14.67
CA LYS A 72 7.54 -3.54 -15.25
C LYS A 72 8.61 -2.63 -15.87
N LEU A 73 8.20 -1.55 -16.53
CA LEU A 73 9.11 -0.60 -17.18
C LEU A 73 9.81 0.36 -16.19
N MET A 74 9.20 0.66 -15.04
CA MET A 74 9.78 1.57 -14.04
C MET A 74 10.75 0.90 -13.06
N LEU A 75 10.81 -0.43 -13.02
CA LEU A 75 11.79 -1.16 -12.21
C LEU A 75 13.02 -1.52 -13.07
N PRO A 76 14.22 -1.00 -12.74
CA PRO A 76 15.47 -1.56 -13.26
C PRO A 76 15.49 -3.07 -13.03
N GLU A 77 15.92 -3.84 -14.03
CA GLU A 77 15.93 -5.33 -13.99
C GLU A 77 16.51 -5.88 -12.66
N ASP A 78 17.50 -5.20 -12.09
CA ASP A 78 18.24 -5.59 -10.87
C ASP A 78 17.43 -5.54 -9.56
N LEU A 79 16.25 -4.90 -9.51
CA LEU A 79 15.47 -4.75 -8.27
C LEU A 79 14.21 -5.62 -8.24
N ARG A 80 13.94 -6.41 -9.29
CA ARG A 80 12.70 -7.20 -9.41
C ARG A 80 12.66 -8.40 -8.44
N ASP A 81 13.82 -8.89 -8.01
CA ASP A 81 13.95 -10.05 -7.12
C ASP A 81 14.27 -9.68 -5.66
N LEU A 82 14.30 -8.39 -5.32
CA LEU A 82 14.38 -7.96 -3.93
C LEU A 82 13.04 -8.25 -3.25
N LYS A 83 12.92 -9.48 -2.74
CA LYS A 83 12.02 -9.81 -1.64
C LYS A 83 12.36 -8.83 -0.52
N VAL A 84 11.56 -7.76 -0.42
CA VAL A 84 11.54 -6.94 0.79
C VAL A 84 11.13 -7.91 1.89
N SER A 85 12.13 -8.41 2.62
CA SER A 85 11.90 -9.07 3.89
C SER A 85 11.18 -8.03 4.72
N GLU A 86 9.87 -8.19 4.85
CA GLU A 86 9.04 -7.39 5.73
C GLU A 86 9.62 -7.57 7.13
N LYS A 87 10.53 -6.67 7.52
CA LYS A 87 11.03 -6.63 8.89
C LYS A 87 9.79 -6.43 9.76
N PRO A 88 9.57 -7.28 10.77
CA PRO A 88 8.38 -7.20 11.60
C PRO A 88 8.30 -5.79 12.21
N THR A 89 7.29 -5.03 11.79
CA THR A 89 7.09 -3.66 12.26
C THR A 89 6.34 -3.75 13.58
N VAL A 90 7.05 -3.64 14.70
CA VAL A 90 6.44 -3.60 16.02
C VAL A 90 6.04 -2.16 16.31
N THR A 91 4.74 -1.87 16.26
CA THR A 91 4.20 -0.56 16.64
C THR A 91 4.20 -0.42 18.16
N LEU A 92 5.10 0.38 18.71
CA LEU A 92 5.15 0.75 20.12
C LEU A 92 4.88 2.26 20.26
N ASP A 93 4.10 2.64 21.27
CA ASP A 93 4.00 4.06 21.64
C ASP A 93 5.33 4.55 22.23
N GLN A 94 5.61 5.85 22.12
CA GLN A 94 6.88 6.46 22.54
C GLN A 94 7.25 6.11 23.99
N ARG A 95 6.27 6.09 24.92
CA ARG A 95 6.53 5.78 26.33
C ARG A 95 6.87 4.30 26.53
N SER A 96 6.24 3.41 25.77
CA SER A 96 6.57 1.98 25.79
C SER A 96 7.93 1.68 25.16
N ALA A 97 8.29 2.38 24.08
CA ALA A 97 9.61 2.26 23.45
C ALA A 97 10.74 2.67 24.42
N GLU A 98 10.61 3.82 25.09
CA GLU A 98 11.59 4.28 26.09
C GLU A 98 11.71 3.34 27.29
N ARG A 99 10.58 2.79 27.76
CA ARG A 99 10.58 1.79 28.85
C ARG A 99 11.27 0.51 28.41
N LEU A 100 10.99 0.04 27.20
CA LEU A 100 11.60 -1.16 26.65
C LEU A 100 13.11 -0.98 26.45
N ALA A 101 13.57 0.18 25.97
CA ALA A 101 14.99 0.53 25.87
C ALA A 101 15.69 0.45 27.23
N LYS A 102 15.08 0.99 28.29
CA LYS A 102 15.62 0.91 29.66
C LYS A 102 15.71 -0.53 30.16
N VAL A 103 14.71 -1.37 29.86
CA VAL A 103 14.70 -2.79 30.25
C VAL A 103 15.76 -3.57 29.48
N ILE A 104 15.95 -3.31 28.18
CA ILE A 104 16.99 -3.94 27.36
C ILE A 104 18.39 -3.56 27.86
N ASN A 105 18.62 -2.27 28.15
CA ASN A 105 19.89 -1.83 28.72
C ASN A 105 20.18 -2.54 30.05
N ARG A 106 19.19 -2.64 30.94
CA ARG A 106 19.32 -3.37 32.21
C ARG A 106 19.54 -4.88 32.03
N ALA A 107 18.94 -5.48 31.00
CA ALA A 107 19.18 -6.88 30.65
C ALA A 107 20.63 -7.12 30.19
N ASN A 108 21.24 -6.12 29.54
CA ASN A 108 22.62 -6.17 29.04
C ASN A 108 23.67 -5.79 30.10
N SER A 109 23.32 -4.96 31.10
CA SER A 109 24.26 -4.50 32.13
C SER A 109 24.75 -5.59 33.12
N GLY A 110 24.21 -6.82 33.06
CA GLY A 110 24.69 -7.95 33.88
C GLY A 110 24.48 -7.82 35.39
N ASP A 111 23.86 -6.74 35.87
CA ASP A 111 23.64 -6.45 37.29
C ASP A 111 22.50 -7.30 37.89
N GLY A 112 22.29 -7.23 39.21
CA GLY A 112 21.39 -8.06 40.03
C GLY A 112 19.87 -8.04 39.70
N GLY A 113 19.47 -7.54 38.52
CA GLY A 113 18.11 -7.63 37.97
C GLY A 113 18.06 -7.99 36.48
N SER A 114 19.18 -8.40 35.89
CA SER A 114 19.32 -8.71 34.46
C SER A 114 18.47 -9.90 34.02
N GLU A 115 18.34 -10.94 34.84
CA GLU A 115 17.51 -12.12 34.53
C GLU A 115 16.02 -11.79 34.47
N THR A 116 15.52 -10.97 35.41
CA THR A 116 14.13 -10.52 35.39
C THR A 116 13.85 -9.61 34.20
N ALA A 117 14.81 -8.76 33.82
CA ALA A 117 14.71 -7.90 32.64
C ALA A 117 14.68 -8.72 31.33
N LYS A 118 15.51 -9.77 31.21
CA LYS A 118 15.48 -10.70 30.06
C LYS A 118 14.10 -11.36 29.89
N ARG A 119 13.54 -11.89 30.99
CA ARG A 119 12.17 -12.48 30.98
C ARG A 119 11.10 -11.47 30.56
N HIS A 120 11.25 -10.20 30.94
CA HIS A 120 10.32 -9.15 30.56
C HIS A 120 10.39 -8.84 29.06
N VAL A 121 11.59 -8.78 28.49
CA VAL A 121 11.81 -8.63 27.04
C VAL A 121 11.20 -9.80 26.27
N GLU A 122 11.42 -11.04 26.73
CA GLU A 122 10.82 -12.23 26.12
C GLU A 122 9.29 -12.24 26.18
N SER A 123 8.70 -11.79 27.29
CA SER A 123 7.25 -11.68 27.42
C SER A 123 6.66 -10.67 26.43
N ILE A 124 7.33 -9.54 26.24
CA ILE A 124 6.91 -8.51 25.28
C ILE A 124 7.09 -9.03 23.85
N ALA A 125 8.22 -9.65 23.53
CA ALA A 125 8.47 -10.27 22.24
C ALA A 125 7.38 -11.29 21.87
N LYS A 126 7.02 -12.18 22.81
CA LYS A 126 5.94 -13.15 22.64
C LYS A 126 4.57 -12.51 22.42
N LYS A 127 4.25 -11.39 23.08
CA LYS A 127 2.99 -10.65 22.87
C LYS A 127 2.90 -10.05 21.47
N HIS A 128 4.03 -9.66 20.89
CA HIS A 128 4.12 -9.05 19.57
C HIS A 128 4.44 -10.06 18.45
N GLY A 129 4.56 -11.35 18.78
CA GLY A 129 4.85 -12.41 17.79
C GLY A 129 6.25 -12.31 17.18
N VAL A 130 7.18 -11.62 17.84
CA VAL A 130 8.57 -11.44 17.39
C VAL A 130 9.54 -12.12 18.34
N SER A 131 10.77 -12.35 17.89
CA SER A 131 11.84 -12.83 18.76
C SER A 131 12.37 -11.72 19.67
N SER A 132 12.96 -12.11 20.81
CA SER A 132 13.59 -11.18 21.75
C SER A 132 14.83 -10.49 21.16
N GLU A 133 15.44 -11.05 20.11
CA GLU A 133 16.55 -10.46 19.37
C GLU A 133 16.07 -9.40 18.38
N GLU A 134 15.02 -9.68 17.59
CA GLU A 134 14.40 -8.71 16.69
C GLU A 134 13.86 -7.50 17.46
N LEU A 135 13.25 -7.73 18.63
CA LEU A 135 12.76 -6.65 19.49
C LEU A 135 13.91 -5.73 19.96
N ARG A 136 15.10 -6.28 20.18
CA ARG A 136 16.29 -5.48 20.54
C ARG A 136 16.82 -4.69 19.36
N GLU A 137 16.83 -5.28 18.17
CA GLU A 137 17.22 -4.60 16.93
C GLU A 137 16.27 -3.44 16.60
N VAL A 138 14.96 -3.63 16.77
CA VAL A 138 13.96 -2.57 16.56
C VAL A 138 14.19 -1.42 17.53
N VAL A 139 14.47 -1.70 18.80
CA VAL A 139 14.71 -0.66 19.82
C VAL A 139 16.08 0.00 19.67
N SER A 140 17.11 -0.69 19.17
CA SER A 140 18.42 -0.07 18.89
C SER A 140 18.41 0.84 17.66
N HIS A 141 17.51 0.58 16.71
CA HIS A 141 17.32 1.40 15.50
C HIS A 141 16.15 2.38 15.60
N ALA A 142 15.34 2.30 16.65
CA ALA A 142 14.28 3.28 16.94
C ALA A 142 14.91 4.61 17.37
N ASP A 143 15.36 5.37 16.40
CA ASP A 143 15.48 6.83 16.50
C ASP A 143 14.09 7.36 16.93
N PRO A 144 13.95 8.17 17.99
CA PRO A 144 12.65 8.63 18.51
C PRO A 144 11.76 9.39 17.51
N ALA A 145 12.21 9.58 16.27
CA ALA A 145 11.51 10.26 15.18
C ALA A 145 10.67 9.33 14.27
N GLN A 146 10.76 8.00 14.37
CA GLN A 146 9.92 7.11 13.54
C GLN A 146 8.61 6.72 14.25
N VAL A 147 7.81 7.73 14.62
CA VAL A 147 6.40 7.56 14.97
C VAL A 147 5.57 7.95 13.76
N LEU A 148 5.23 6.96 12.93
CA LEU A 148 4.16 7.10 11.95
C LEU A 148 2.84 7.16 12.71
N VAL A 149 2.32 8.38 12.86
CA VAL A 149 0.94 8.64 13.29
C VAL A 149 0.04 8.28 12.12
N THR A 150 -0.71 7.18 12.26
CA THR A 150 -1.96 6.94 11.54
C THR A 150 -3.10 7.01 12.52
#